data_AF-A0A916X1K7-F1
#
_entry.id   AF-A0A916X1K7-F1
#
_cell.length_a   1.000
_cell.length_b   1.000
_cell.length_c   1.000
_cell.angle_alpha   90.00
_cell.angle_beta   90.00
_cell.angle_gamma   90.00
#
_symmetry.space_group_name_H-M   'P 1'
#
loop_
_entity.id
_entity.type
_entity.pdbx_description
1 polymer ?
#
loop_
_entity_poly.entity_id
_entity_poly.type
_entity_poly.pdbx_seq_one_letter_code
_entity_poly.pdbx_strand_id
1 'polypeptide(L)'
;MSSYEERFEAGLAHLHRYVAAHGSSSPPHGSTIDGFLIGSWVGSRRTEYRRGRLSAERIRRIETEFPDWQWTIRTSSTQGTIGGL
;
A
#
# COMPACT_ATOMS: atom_id res chain seq x y z
N MET A 1 -5.49 -20.20 9.97
CA MET A 1 -5.12 -18.94 9.29
C MET A 1 -3.85 -19.18 8.50
N SER A 2 -3.79 -18.76 7.24
CA SER A 2 -2.60 -18.95 6.41
C SER A 2 -1.49 -17.99 6.86
N SER A 3 -0.23 -18.43 6.88
CA SER A 3 0.94 -17.61 7.24
C SER A 3 1.03 -16.28 6.45
N TYR A 4 0.44 -16.23 5.25
CA TYR A 4 0.38 -15.00 4.47
C TYR A 4 -0.55 -13.94 5.08
N GLU A 5 -1.68 -14.37 5.63
CA GLU A 5 -2.68 -13.48 6.24
C GLU A 5 -2.12 -12.82 7.49
N GLU A 6 -1.45 -13.58 8.36
CA GLU A 6 -0.78 -13.05 9.56
C GLU A 6 0.25 -11.97 9.22
N ARG A 7 1.05 -12.17 8.16
CA ARG A 7 2.04 -11.18 7.70
C ARG A 7 1.38 -9.92 7.13
N PHE A 8 0.20 -10.06 6.54
CA PHE A 8 -0.57 -8.94 6.03
C PHE A 8 -1.20 -8.13 7.16
N GLU A 9 -1.84 -8.80 8.13
CA GLU A 9 -2.38 -8.19 9.35
C GLU A 9 -1.30 -7.45 10.14
N ALA A 10 -0.13 -8.09 10.34
CA ALA A 10 0.99 -7.46 11.02
C ALA A 10 1.41 -6.18 10.28
N GLY A 11 1.52 -6.22 8.95
CA GLY A 11 1.86 -5.04 8.15
C GLY A 11 0.84 -3.91 8.27
N LEU A 12 -0.47 -4.22 8.26
CA LEU A 12 -1.54 -3.25 8.48
C LEU A 12 -1.43 -2.60 9.87
N ALA A 13 -1.23 -3.41 10.92
CA ALA A 13 -1.08 -2.90 12.28
C ALA A 13 0.10 -1.93 12.41
N HIS A 14 1.24 -2.22 11.77
CA HIS A 14 2.39 -1.32 11.74
C HIS A 14 2.13 -0.06 10.90
N LEU A 15 1.37 -0.17 9.80
CA LEU A 15 0.98 0.99 9.01
C LEU A 15 0.06 1.94 9.79
N HIS A 16 -0.90 1.39 10.55
CA HIS A 16 -1.74 2.19 11.47
C HIS A 16 -0.90 2.97 12.48
N ARG A 17 0.10 2.33 13.10
CA ARG A 17 1.02 3.02 14.02
C ARG A 17 1.84 4.09 13.32
N TYR A 18 2.32 3.80 12.11
CA TYR A 18 3.06 4.78 11.31
C TYR A 18 2.20 6.01 10.99
N VAL A 19 0.94 5.81 10.56
CA VAL A 19 -0.03 6.87 10.29
C VAL A 19 -0.35 7.65 11.56
N ALA A 20 -0.55 6.98 12.70
CA ALA A 20 -0.78 7.66 13.97
C ALA A 20 0.41 8.54 14.40
N ALA A 21 1.65 8.12 14.09
CA ALA A 21 2.86 8.85 14.44
C ALA A 21 3.25 9.96 13.44
N HIS A 22 3.01 9.77 12.14
CA HIS A 22 3.48 10.67 11.08
C HIS A 22 2.36 11.39 10.32
N GLY A 23 1.11 10.95 10.48
CA GLY A 23 -0.06 11.51 9.81
C GLY A 23 -0.25 11.08 8.34
N SER A 24 0.56 10.15 7.81
CA SER A 24 0.42 9.67 6.44
C SER A 24 0.71 8.18 6.29
N SER A 25 -0.02 7.52 5.39
CA SER A 25 0.14 6.11 5.01
C SER A 25 1.19 5.88 3.91
N SER A 26 2.00 6.90 3.60
CA SER A 26 3.08 6.82 2.62
C SER A 26 4.47 6.95 3.25
N PRO A 27 4.94 5.94 4.02
CA PRO A 27 6.29 5.93 4.55
C PRO A 27 7.35 5.91 3.43
N PRO A 28 8.46 6.65 3.59
CA PRO A 28 9.67 6.44 2.79
C PRO A 28 10.15 4.99 2.83
N HIS A 29 10.80 4.51 1.77
CA HIS A 29 11.20 3.09 1.64
C HIS A 29 12.07 2.57 2.81
N GLY A 30 12.92 3.43 3.38
CA GLY A 30 13.79 3.09 4.51
C GLY A 30 13.17 3.29 5.89
N SER A 31 11.89 3.65 5.98
CA SER A 31 11.24 3.90 7.26
C SER A 31 10.91 2.60 7.99
N THR A 32 11.12 2.66 9.30
CA THR A 32 10.91 1.57 10.24
C THR A 32 9.98 2.05 11.35
N ILE A 33 9.07 1.20 11.81
CA ILE A 33 8.22 1.45 12.98
C ILE A 33 8.21 0.20 13.84
N ASP A 34 8.51 0.32 15.13
CA ASP A 34 8.65 -0.83 16.06
C ASP A 34 9.59 -1.95 15.56
N GLY A 35 10.66 -1.59 14.84
CA GLY A 35 11.58 -2.56 14.25
C GLY A 35 11.08 -3.23 12.96
N PHE A 36 9.87 -2.89 12.50
CA PHE A 36 9.31 -3.37 11.23
C PHE A 36 9.60 -2.39 10.09
N LEU A 37 10.18 -2.88 8.98
CA LEU A 37 10.50 -2.11 7.77
C LEU A 37 9.23 -1.74 6.98
N ILE A 38 8.44 -0.82 7.51
CA ILE A 38 7.12 -0.45 6.97
C ILE A 38 7.23 0.16 5.57
N GLY A 39 8.29 0.91 5.28
CA GLY A 39 8.57 1.43 3.95
C GLY A 39 8.73 0.33 2.90
N SER A 40 9.45 -0.73 3.24
CA SER A 40 9.62 -1.90 2.36
C SER A 40 8.32 -2.69 2.18
N TRP A 41 7.52 -2.83 3.25
CA TRP A 41 6.22 -3.48 3.18
C TRP A 41 5.25 -2.74 2.26
N VAL A 42 5.11 -1.41 2.42
CA VAL A 42 4.29 -0.56 1.55
C VAL A 42 4.77 -0.64 0.10
N GLY A 43 6.09 -0.54 -0.13
CA GLY A 43 6.66 -0.70 -1.48
C GLY A 43 6.36 -2.05 -2.12
N SER A 44 6.38 -3.13 -1.32
CA SER A 44 6.02 -4.48 -1.77
C SER A 44 4.54 -4.57 -2.15
N ARG A 45 3.63 -4.00 -1.34
CA ARG A 45 2.18 -3.97 -1.65
C ARG A 45 1.92 -3.20 -2.96
N ARG A 46 2.52 -2.03 -3.14
CA ARG A 46 2.42 -1.23 -4.38
C ARG A 46 2.96 -2.01 -5.60
N THR A 47 4.06 -2.75 -5.43
CA THR A 47 4.63 -3.58 -6.50
C THR A 47 3.74 -4.77 -6.86
N GLU A 48 3.15 -5.45 -5.87
CA GLU A 48 2.21 -6.55 -6.11
C GLU A 48 0.92 -6.08 -6.78
N TYR A 49 0.39 -4.92 -6.36
CA TYR A 49 -0.76 -4.27 -7.00
C TYR A 49 -0.50 -4.02 -8.48
N ARG A 50 0.63 -3.35 -8.81
CA ARG A 50 1.03 -3.08 -10.21
C ARG A 50 1.24 -4.34 -11.04
N ARG A 51 1.60 -5.47 -10.41
CA ARG A 51 1.78 -6.77 -11.06
C ARG A 51 0.50 -7.62 -11.10
N GLY A 52 -0.63 -7.11 -10.60
CA GLY A 52 -1.88 -7.87 -10.52
C GLY A 52 -1.82 -9.09 -9.58
N ARG A 53 -0.88 -9.12 -8.62
CA ARG A 53 -0.69 -10.23 -7.67
C ARG A 53 -1.38 -10.01 -6.33
N LEU A 54 -1.85 -8.80 -6.06
CA LEU A 54 -2.59 -8.47 -4.86
C LEU A 54 -4.08 -8.79 -5.08
N SER A 55 -4.70 -9.52 -4.15
CA SER A 55 -6.12 -9.86 -4.26
C SER A 55 -7.00 -8.62 -4.09
N ALA A 56 -8.15 -8.61 -4.78
CA ALA A 56 -9.13 -7.51 -4.72
C ALA A 56 -9.57 -7.19 -3.28
N GLU A 57 -9.69 -8.22 -2.43
CA GLU A 57 -10.02 -8.05 -1.01
C GLU A 57 -8.98 -7.25 -0.25
N ARG A 58 -7.69 -7.54 -0.47
CA ARG A 58 -6.59 -6.81 0.19
C ARG A 58 -6.47 -5.38 -0.30
N ILE A 59 -6.74 -5.17 -1.58
CA ILE A 59 -6.78 -3.84 -2.19
C ILE A 59 -7.84 -2.99 -1.50
N ARG A 60 -9.09 -3.48 -1.51
CA ARG A 60 -10.22 -2.80 -0.87
C ARG A 60 -9.98 -2.51 0.59
N ARG A 61 -9.38 -3.45 1.32
CA ARG A 61 -9.09 -3.29 2.74
C ARG A 61 -8.11 -2.15 3.01
N ILE A 62 -7.00 -2.09 2.26
CA ILE A 62 -6.03 -0.99 2.39
C ILE A 62 -6.67 0.36 2.03
N GLU A 63 -7.45 0.42 0.95
CA GLU A 63 -8.16 1.65 0.54
C GLU A 63 -9.21 2.11 1.57
N THR A 64 -9.84 1.16 2.26
CA THR A 64 -10.84 1.46 3.30
C THR A 64 -10.18 1.93 4.59
N GLU A 65 -9.08 1.29 4.99
CA GLU A 65 -8.38 1.61 6.25
C GLU A 65 -7.53 2.88 6.14
N PHE A 66 -7.06 3.26 4.94
CA PHE A 66 -6.16 4.39 4.72
C PHE A 66 -6.68 5.33 3.62
N PRO A 67 -7.42 6.40 3.98
CA PRO A 67 -8.02 7.33 3.02
C PRO A 67 -7.01 8.11 2.17
N ASP A 68 -5.80 8.32 2.68
CA ASP A 68 -4.70 8.99 1.98
C ASP A 68 -3.84 8.02 1.14
N TRP A 69 -4.23 6.74 1.07
CA TRP A 69 -3.45 5.72 0.40
C TRP A 69 -3.35 5.95 -1.11
N GLN A 70 -2.14 5.82 -1.64
CA GLN A 70 -1.86 5.91 -3.06
C GLN A 70 -1.09 4.68 -3.55
N TRP A 71 -1.69 3.94 -4.48
CA TRP A 71 -1.03 2.80 -5.15
C TRP A 71 0.05 3.23 -6.15
N THR A 72 -0.12 4.41 -6.75
CA THR A 72 0.80 4.99 -7.71
C THR A 72 1.27 6.34 -7.19
N ILE A 73 2.59 6.59 -7.24
CA ILE A 73 3.10 7.95 -7.12
C ILE A 73 2.56 8.66 -8.35
N ARG A 74 1.78 9.72 -8.18
CA ARG A 74 1.13 10.43 -9.27
C ARG A 74 2.19 10.99 -10.23
N THR A 75 2.59 10.23 -11.25
CA THR A 75 3.05 10.82 -12.50
C THR A 75 1.83 11.53 -13.06
N SER A 76 1.86 12.85 -13.01
CA SER A 76 0.88 13.70 -13.68
C SER A 76 0.74 13.28 -15.14
N SER A 77 -0.49 12.91 -15.50
CA SER A 77 -1.18 13.23 -16.76
C SER A 77 -0.46 12.93 -18.09
N THR A 78 -0.85 11.83 -18.74
CA THR A 78 -1.36 11.90 -20.12
C THR A 78 -2.61 11.05 -20.22
N GLN A 79 -3.76 11.70 -20.10
CA GLN A 79 -5.03 11.16 -20.56
C GLN A 79 -5.00 11.19 -22.09
N GLY A 80 -4.72 10.04 -22.70
CA GLY A 80 -4.82 9.83 -24.14
C GLY A 80 -5.96 8.87 -24.43
N THR A 81 -7.16 9.42 -24.52
CA THR A 81 -8.30 8.78 -25.18
C THR A 81 -7.93 8.49 -26.63
N ILE A 82 -7.88 7.21 -27.00
CA ILE A 82 -8.21 6.71 -28.35
C ILE A 82 -8.93 5.38 -28.11
N GLY A 83 -10.25 5.29 -28.24
CA GLY A 83 -10.91 5.29 -29.55
C GLY A 83 -10.47 3.99 -30.24
N GLY A 84 -11.18 2.87 -30.13
CA GLY A 84 -12.54 2.77 -30.63
C GLY A 84 -12.48 2.97 -32.14
N LEU A 85 -12.07 1.93 -32.87
CA LEU A 85 -12.52 1.45 -34.18
C LEU A 85 -11.70 0.21 -34.56
#